data_AF-A0A9E7BAP1-F1
#
_entry.id   AF-A0A9E7BAP1-F1
#
_cell.length_a   1.000
_cell.length_b   1.000
_cell.length_c   1.000
_cell.angle_alpha   90.00
_cell.angle_beta   90.00
_cell.angle_gamma   90.00
#
_symmetry.space_group_name_H-M   'P 1'
#
loop_
_entity.id
_entity.type
_entity.pdbx_description
1 polymer ?
#
loop_
_entity_poly.entity_id
_entity_poly.type
_entity_poly.pdbx_seq_one_letter_code
_entity_poly.pdbx_strand_id
1 'polypeptide(L)'
;MTTRETARRLTAILVADVAGFSRLMAQDEARTLAALRRLRSEVLEPSLRAHGGRLIKTMGDGFLAEFPSAVGAVSCALAIQGATDDGEIRLRIGINVGDVVVEGEDILGDGVNVAARIEPLAPVGGIAISGVAHDAITGKVAAEFRPAGTKALKNIDRDVQVWLWRPDGTQDSDAAPARALARPDPRPSIVVLPFDTLSADPVQDYVAVGFVEAITAVLSRIRSFFVIARNTAYAFRGRQISVPEIGRELGVAYALEGSVQIAGQRIRVTVQLIETESGNHIWADRYDGQIEDMFDLQDRITEKVAGALQPSIRMAEIEKARRKRPQDLGAYDFSMRALRHVWTLEHEESEIAMALLEQALALDPDYPFALALAAWCHAQRSVYNWTDDPRAALDKALALAQRAEAQGEDDPLTLAVLGTVLTLALQPERARGFLERAVAIDPNSAWAWARLGWLEAYAGNAEKAETHLRRSLELSPLDPLNFNTYGALGAARAQIGDYKGALPHFERALSERPGAIWLWRILCVCLMGAGEEARAREAARHLMEVQPNFTIRRYLEAVAGRKEMKAEFADLLRRLGLPEG
;
A
#
# COMPACT_ATOMS: atom_id res chain seq x y z
N MET A 1 -45.90 32.13 -14.05
CA MET A 1 -44.69 31.28 -14.12
C MET A 1 -44.97 30.24 -15.19
N THR A 2 -44.33 30.37 -16.35
CA THR A 2 -44.41 29.41 -17.45
C THR A 2 -43.66 28.14 -17.05
N THR A 3 -44.39 27.04 -16.92
CA THR A 3 -43.87 25.69 -16.78
C THR A 3 -43.00 25.40 -18.00
N ARG A 4 -41.68 25.28 -17.83
CA ARG A 4 -40.80 24.75 -18.88
C ARG A 4 -41.18 23.27 -19.06
N GLU A 5 -41.85 22.94 -20.15
CA GLU A 5 -42.06 21.56 -20.57
C GLU A 5 -40.70 20.90 -20.78
N THR A 6 -40.41 19.86 -19.99
CA THR A 6 -39.26 18.99 -20.22
C THR A 6 -39.53 18.15 -21.47
N ALA A 7 -38.96 18.56 -22.60
CA ALA A 7 -39.13 17.87 -23.87
C ALA A 7 -38.35 16.55 -23.88
N ARG A 8 -39.07 15.43 -24.09
CA ARG A 8 -38.49 14.11 -24.34
C ARG A 8 -38.36 13.86 -25.84
N ARG A 9 -37.26 13.25 -26.26
CA ARG A 9 -37.07 12.81 -27.66
C ARG A 9 -36.23 11.55 -27.76
N LEU A 10 -36.51 10.74 -28.77
CA LEU A 10 -35.70 9.59 -29.16
C LEU A 10 -34.50 10.07 -29.98
N THR A 11 -33.30 9.70 -29.58
CA THR A 11 -32.06 10.08 -30.28
C THR A 11 -31.03 8.94 -30.24
N ALA A 12 -30.04 8.99 -31.12
CA ALA A 12 -28.84 8.18 -30.96
C ALA A 12 -27.83 8.96 -30.08
N ILE A 13 -27.26 8.28 -29.09
CA ILE A 13 -26.28 8.81 -28.15
C ILE A 13 -24.96 8.08 -28.40
N LEU A 14 -23.87 8.85 -28.53
CA LEU A 14 -22.50 8.38 -28.62
C LEU A 14 -21.75 8.86 -27.39
N VAL A 15 -21.14 7.93 -26.67
CA VAL A 15 -20.18 8.20 -25.59
C VAL A 15 -18.86 7.63 -26.03
N ALA A 16 -17.78 8.37 -25.80
CA ALA A 16 -16.44 7.88 -26.10
C ALA A 16 -15.45 8.35 -25.04
N ASP A 17 -14.44 7.53 -24.79
CA ASP A 17 -13.39 7.77 -23.79
C ASP A 17 -12.01 7.32 -24.29
N VAL A 18 -10.95 7.94 -23.77
CA VAL A 18 -9.58 7.61 -24.16
C VAL A 18 -9.08 6.39 -23.40
N ALA A 19 -8.77 5.31 -24.11
CA ALA A 19 -8.26 4.10 -23.52
C ALA A 19 -6.89 4.30 -22.85
N GLY A 20 -6.87 4.21 -21.52
CA GLY A 20 -5.63 4.32 -20.75
C GLY A 20 -5.11 5.75 -20.60
N PHE A 21 -5.98 6.75 -20.65
CA PHE A 21 -5.62 8.16 -20.52
C PHE A 21 -4.73 8.47 -19.31
N SER A 22 -5.07 7.94 -18.12
CA SER A 22 -4.26 8.13 -16.90
C SER A 22 -2.82 7.64 -17.06
N ARG A 23 -2.59 6.56 -17.83
CA ARG A 23 -1.25 6.05 -18.12
C ARG A 23 -0.49 6.98 -19.06
N LEU A 24 -1.15 7.51 -20.10
CA LEU A 24 -0.55 8.46 -21.04
C LEU A 24 -0.16 9.76 -20.32
N MET A 25 -1.04 10.28 -19.47
CA MET A 25 -0.79 11.46 -18.62
C MET A 25 0.40 11.27 -17.67
N ALA A 26 0.55 10.08 -17.06
CA ALA A 26 1.68 9.79 -16.18
C ALA A 26 3.02 9.65 -16.92
N GLN A 27 2.99 9.30 -18.20
CA GLN A 27 4.20 9.15 -19.02
C GLN A 27 4.67 10.50 -19.59
N ASP A 28 3.75 11.30 -20.13
CA ASP A 28 4.04 12.61 -20.70
C ASP A 28 2.76 13.45 -20.78
N GLU A 29 2.54 14.27 -19.75
CA GLU A 29 1.36 15.15 -19.64
C GLU A 29 1.26 16.14 -20.82
N ALA A 30 2.37 16.78 -21.19
CA ALA A 30 2.36 17.82 -22.22
C ALA A 30 2.02 17.24 -23.60
N ARG A 31 2.60 16.09 -23.94
CA ARG A 31 2.32 15.39 -25.19
C ARG A 31 0.89 14.86 -25.24
N THR A 32 0.40 14.28 -24.14
CA THR A 32 -0.97 13.73 -24.07
C THR A 32 -2.03 14.82 -24.22
N LEU A 33 -1.85 15.97 -23.57
CA LEU A 33 -2.75 17.12 -23.71
C LEU A 33 -2.72 17.72 -25.13
N ALA A 34 -1.55 17.76 -25.77
CA ALA A 34 -1.43 18.21 -27.15
C ALA A 34 -2.14 17.27 -28.13
N ALA A 35 -1.95 15.96 -27.98
CA ALA A 35 -2.62 14.95 -28.77
C ALA A 35 -4.14 14.95 -28.56
N LEU A 36 -4.63 15.14 -27.33
CA LEU A 36 -6.06 15.26 -27.04
C LEU A 36 -6.69 16.51 -27.69
N ARG A 37 -5.98 17.65 -27.63
CA ARG A 37 -6.42 18.89 -28.32
C ARG A 37 -6.52 18.67 -29.83
N ARG A 38 -5.52 18.00 -30.42
CA ARG A 38 -5.48 17.67 -31.83
C ARG A 38 -6.61 16.74 -32.24
N LEU A 39 -6.82 15.65 -31.49
CA LEU A 39 -7.94 14.72 -31.68
C LEU A 39 -9.27 15.47 -31.69
N ARG A 40 -9.45 16.42 -30.76
CA ARG A 40 -10.68 17.21 -30.67
C ARG A 40 -10.88 18.11 -31.89
N SER A 41 -9.88 18.91 -32.26
CA SER A 41 -10.02 19.92 -33.33
C SER A 41 -9.95 19.32 -34.74
N GLU A 42 -9.14 18.29 -34.96
CA GLU A 42 -8.85 17.75 -36.29
C GLU A 42 -9.69 16.52 -36.65
N VAL A 43 -10.16 15.75 -35.66
CA VAL A 43 -10.89 14.50 -35.91
C VAL A 43 -12.34 14.59 -35.43
N LEU A 44 -12.53 14.91 -34.15
CA LEU A 44 -13.84 14.82 -33.49
C LEU A 44 -14.84 15.84 -34.03
N GLU A 45 -14.51 17.13 -33.98
CA GLU A 45 -15.42 18.19 -34.43
C GLU A 45 -15.76 18.08 -35.92
N PRO A 46 -14.80 17.80 -36.82
CA PRO A 46 -15.10 17.54 -38.23
C PRO A 46 -15.98 16.30 -38.44
N SER A 47 -15.70 15.19 -37.74
CA SER A 47 -16.48 13.95 -37.87
C SER A 47 -17.93 14.12 -37.41
N LEU A 48 -18.14 14.83 -36.30
CA LEU A 48 -19.48 15.17 -35.80
C LEU A 48 -20.25 15.98 -36.85
N ARG A 49 -19.66 17.05 -37.38
CA ARG A 49 -20.30 17.89 -38.41
C ARG A 49 -20.63 17.10 -39.68
N ALA A 50 -19.73 16.24 -40.14
CA ALA A 50 -19.92 15.45 -41.35
C ALA A 50 -21.07 14.45 -41.25
N HIS A 51 -21.37 13.95 -40.03
CA HIS A 51 -22.37 12.91 -39.79
C HIS A 51 -23.62 13.40 -39.05
N GLY A 52 -23.80 14.73 -38.95
CA GLY A 52 -24.98 15.35 -38.32
C GLY A 52 -25.03 15.19 -36.80
N GLY A 53 -23.88 14.98 -36.15
CA GLY A 53 -23.74 14.90 -34.70
C GLY A 53 -23.63 16.28 -34.04
N ARG A 54 -24.18 16.40 -32.84
CA ARG A 54 -24.03 17.56 -31.96
C ARG A 54 -23.27 17.15 -30.71
N LEU A 55 -22.13 17.79 -30.44
CA LEU A 55 -21.42 17.63 -29.18
C LEU A 55 -22.26 18.24 -28.06
N ILE A 56 -22.54 17.46 -27.02
CA ILE A 56 -23.28 17.91 -25.84
C ILE A 56 -22.29 18.42 -24.78
N LYS A 57 -21.33 17.59 -24.40
CA LYS A 57 -20.31 17.95 -23.42
C LYS A 57 -19.06 17.10 -23.55
N THR A 58 -17.96 17.64 -23.02
CA THR A 58 -16.70 16.94 -22.80
C THR A 58 -16.58 16.59 -21.32
N MET A 59 -16.16 15.36 -21.02
CA MET A 59 -16.06 14.79 -19.68
C MET A 59 -14.59 14.44 -19.39
N GLY A 60 -13.71 15.45 -19.36
CA GLY A 60 -12.27 15.23 -19.30
C GLY A 60 -11.71 14.80 -20.65
N ASP A 61 -11.27 13.55 -20.74
CA ASP A 61 -10.80 12.85 -21.93
C ASP A 61 -11.91 12.20 -22.75
N GLY A 62 -13.10 12.05 -22.16
CA GLY A 62 -14.29 11.55 -22.85
C GLY A 62 -15.19 12.65 -23.42
N PHE A 63 -16.14 12.23 -24.27
CA PHE A 63 -17.14 13.12 -24.86
C PHE A 63 -18.50 12.44 -25.04
N LEU A 64 -19.54 13.26 -24.97
CA LEU A 64 -20.93 12.88 -25.21
C LEU A 64 -21.46 13.66 -26.41
N ALA A 65 -21.94 12.94 -27.42
CA ALA A 65 -22.58 13.51 -28.58
C ALA A 65 -23.94 12.86 -28.84
N GLU A 66 -24.83 13.62 -29.47
CA GLU A 66 -26.13 13.13 -29.93
C GLU A 66 -26.23 13.21 -31.45
N PHE A 67 -27.03 12.32 -32.01
CA PHE A 67 -27.28 12.25 -33.44
C PHE A 67 -28.78 11.99 -33.70
N PRO A 68 -29.34 12.61 -34.75
CA PRO A 68 -30.71 12.34 -35.17
C PRO A 68 -30.89 10.93 -35.76
N SER A 69 -29.79 10.20 -36.03
CA SER A 69 -29.81 8.87 -36.64
C SER A 69 -28.72 7.97 -36.09
N ALA A 70 -29.06 6.70 -35.82
CA ALA A 70 -28.11 5.66 -35.43
C ALA A 70 -27.03 5.42 -36.51
N VAL A 71 -27.41 5.52 -37.79
CA VAL A 71 -26.48 5.39 -38.92
C VAL A 71 -25.44 6.50 -38.89
N GLY A 72 -25.86 7.74 -38.58
CA GLY A 72 -24.95 8.87 -38.42
C GLY A 72 -23.99 8.69 -37.25
N ALA A 73 -24.49 8.25 -36.10
CA ALA A 73 -23.67 7.97 -34.92
C ALA A 73 -22.60 6.89 -35.19
N VAL A 74 -22.99 5.77 -35.82
CA VAL A 74 -22.06 4.67 -36.09
C VAL A 74 -21.05 5.04 -37.19
N SER A 75 -21.48 5.74 -38.25
CA SER A 75 -20.57 6.20 -39.31
C SER A 75 -19.56 7.21 -38.76
N CYS A 76 -20.00 8.11 -37.87
CA CYS A 76 -19.11 9.02 -37.16
C CYS A 76 -18.09 8.26 -36.30
N ALA A 77 -18.52 7.25 -35.56
CA ALA A 77 -17.63 6.44 -34.73
C ALA A 77 -16.59 5.70 -35.57
N LEU A 78 -16.98 5.12 -36.70
CA LEU A 78 -16.05 4.46 -37.63
C LEU A 78 -15.03 5.44 -38.21
N ALA A 79 -15.46 6.65 -38.58
CA ALA A 79 -14.57 7.70 -39.08
C ALA A 79 -13.55 8.14 -38.01
N ILE A 80 -14.01 8.30 -36.76
CA ILE A 80 -13.15 8.63 -35.63
C ILE A 80 -12.11 7.52 -35.39
N GLN A 81 -12.53 6.25 -35.35
CA GLN A 81 -11.60 5.14 -35.16
C GLN A 81 -10.59 5.01 -36.32
N GLY A 82 -11.02 5.18 -37.58
CA GLY A 82 -10.11 5.17 -38.73
C GLY A 82 -9.10 6.31 -38.74
N ALA A 83 -9.45 7.48 -38.20
CA ALA A 83 -8.55 8.62 -38.08
C ALA A 83 -7.61 8.58 -36.86
N THR A 84 -7.74 7.56 -36.00
CA THR A 84 -6.94 7.38 -34.77
C THR A 84 -6.13 6.07 -34.76
N ASP A 85 -6.01 5.43 -35.93
CA ASP A 85 -5.31 4.16 -36.12
C ASP A 85 -3.77 4.29 -36.00
N ASP A 86 -3.26 5.53 -36.01
CA ASP A 86 -1.86 5.90 -35.82
C ASP A 86 -1.33 5.71 -34.38
N GLY A 87 -2.21 5.30 -33.45
CA GLY A 87 -1.83 4.64 -32.19
C GLY A 87 -1.43 5.58 -31.04
N GLU A 88 -1.40 6.89 -31.25
CA GLU A 88 -1.03 7.87 -30.21
C GLU A 88 -2.13 8.02 -29.14
N ILE A 89 -3.40 8.03 -29.56
CA ILE A 89 -4.58 8.00 -28.70
C ILE A 89 -5.59 7.02 -29.31
N ARG A 90 -6.07 6.06 -28.52
CA ARG A 90 -7.12 5.12 -28.94
C ARG A 90 -8.39 5.32 -28.13
N LEU A 91 -9.52 5.35 -28.79
CA LEU A 91 -10.82 5.57 -28.16
C LEU A 91 -11.58 4.26 -27.97
N ARG A 92 -12.39 4.20 -26.93
CA ARG A 92 -13.53 3.28 -26.83
C ARG A 92 -14.79 4.09 -27.09
N ILE A 93 -15.73 3.52 -27.84
CA ILE A 93 -16.97 4.23 -28.23
C ILE A 93 -18.18 3.34 -27.94
N GLY A 94 -19.16 3.87 -27.22
CA GLY A 94 -20.46 3.24 -26.96
C GLY A 94 -21.61 4.00 -27.61
N ILE A 95 -22.50 3.30 -28.32
CA ILE A 95 -23.64 3.91 -29.01
C ILE A 95 -24.96 3.23 -28.62
N ASN A 96 -25.91 4.02 -28.15
CA ASN A 96 -27.27 3.57 -27.87
C ASN A 96 -28.31 4.45 -28.58
N VAL A 97 -29.45 3.86 -28.93
CA VAL A 97 -30.65 4.60 -29.35
C VAL A 97 -31.66 4.51 -28.21
N GLY A 98 -32.11 5.66 -27.72
CA GLY A 98 -33.04 5.70 -26.59
C GLY A 98 -33.61 7.10 -26.34
N ASP A 99 -34.63 7.14 -25.49
CA ASP A 99 -35.26 8.39 -25.09
C ASP A 99 -34.34 9.17 -24.15
N VAL A 100 -34.28 10.48 -24.39
CA VAL A 100 -33.58 11.44 -23.56
C VAL A 100 -34.48 12.62 -23.21
N VAL A 101 -34.26 13.18 -22.02
CA VAL A 101 -34.84 14.43 -21.54
C VAL A 101 -33.85 15.55 -21.86
N VAL A 102 -34.31 16.58 -22.55
CA VAL A 102 -33.48 17.76 -22.85
C VAL A 102 -33.60 18.76 -21.72
N GLU A 103 -32.46 19.12 -21.12
CA GLU A 103 -32.38 20.14 -20.06
C GLU A 103 -31.34 21.20 -20.46
N GLY A 104 -31.82 22.29 -21.06
CA GLY A 104 -30.94 23.33 -21.61
C GLY A 104 -30.14 22.82 -22.80
N GLU A 105 -28.81 22.82 -22.68
CA GLU A 105 -27.89 22.26 -23.69
C GLU A 105 -27.48 20.81 -23.40
N ASP A 106 -27.90 20.23 -22.27
CA ASP A 106 -27.56 18.87 -21.86
C ASP A 106 -28.68 17.85 -22.17
N ILE A 107 -28.32 16.57 -22.17
CA ILE A 107 -29.26 15.45 -22.28
C ILE A 107 -29.11 14.48 -21.12
N LEU A 108 -30.23 14.07 -20.55
CA LEU A 108 -30.29 13.17 -19.39
C LEU A 108 -31.27 12.01 -19.67
N GLY A 109 -31.07 10.89 -18.98
CA GLY A 109 -31.99 9.75 -19.00
C GLY A 109 -31.33 8.42 -19.35
N ASP A 110 -32.14 7.37 -19.34
CA ASP A 110 -31.68 5.99 -19.49
C ASP A 110 -30.96 5.74 -20.81
N GLY A 111 -31.33 6.46 -21.87
CA GLY A 111 -30.65 6.38 -23.17
C GLY A 111 -29.16 6.72 -23.09
N VAL A 112 -28.80 7.74 -22.31
CA VAL A 112 -27.42 8.17 -22.07
C VAL A 112 -26.69 7.17 -21.17
N ASN A 113 -27.38 6.68 -20.13
CA ASN A 113 -26.82 5.68 -19.21
C ASN A 113 -26.47 4.38 -19.94
N VAL A 114 -27.32 3.89 -20.86
CA VAL A 114 -27.01 2.70 -21.66
C VAL A 114 -25.73 2.94 -22.49
N ALA A 115 -25.65 4.06 -23.23
CA ALA A 115 -24.49 4.37 -24.08
C ALA A 115 -23.18 4.41 -23.26
N ALA A 116 -23.20 5.10 -22.12
CA ALA A 116 -22.05 5.21 -21.23
C ALA A 116 -21.66 3.88 -20.57
N ARG A 117 -22.58 2.93 -20.45
CA ARG A 117 -22.32 1.61 -19.83
C ARG A 117 -21.88 0.54 -20.80
N ILE A 118 -22.21 0.68 -22.08
CA ILE A 118 -21.71 -0.21 -23.12
C ILE A 118 -20.36 0.26 -23.70
N GLU A 119 -20.05 1.56 -23.62
CA GLU A 119 -18.75 2.11 -24.05
C GLU A 119 -17.55 1.33 -23.50
N PRO A 120 -17.48 0.95 -22.20
CA PRO A 120 -16.32 0.25 -21.67
C PRO A 120 -16.20 -1.19 -22.19
N LEU A 121 -17.30 -1.74 -22.74
CA LEU A 121 -17.34 -3.06 -23.36
C LEU A 121 -16.71 -3.05 -24.76
N ALA A 122 -16.51 -1.87 -25.35
CA ALA A 122 -15.79 -1.74 -26.61
C ALA A 122 -14.31 -2.13 -26.40
N PRO A 123 -13.71 -2.89 -27.33
CA PRO A 123 -12.27 -3.09 -27.32
C PRO A 123 -11.55 -1.75 -27.52
N VAL A 124 -10.26 -1.68 -27.18
CA VAL A 124 -9.45 -0.48 -27.42
C VAL A 124 -9.39 -0.18 -28.93
N GLY A 125 -9.83 1.02 -29.34
CA GLY A 125 -10.00 1.35 -30.77
C GLY A 125 -11.25 0.75 -31.41
N GLY A 126 -12.16 0.17 -30.61
CA GLY A 126 -13.39 -0.48 -31.07
C GLY A 126 -14.67 0.28 -30.73
N ILE A 127 -15.80 -0.27 -31.17
CA ILE A 127 -17.13 0.34 -30.99
C ILE A 127 -18.07 -0.70 -30.39
N ALA A 128 -18.79 -0.35 -29.35
CA ALA A 128 -19.88 -1.12 -28.76
C ALA A 128 -21.22 -0.46 -29.05
N ILE A 129 -22.20 -1.23 -29.52
CA ILE A 129 -23.55 -0.74 -29.82
C ILE A 129 -24.62 -1.59 -29.12
N SER A 130 -25.70 -0.95 -28.70
CA SER A 130 -26.86 -1.67 -28.15
C SER A 130 -27.61 -2.41 -29.25
N GLY A 131 -28.41 -3.42 -28.89
CA GLY A 131 -29.23 -4.17 -29.85
C GLY A 131 -30.15 -3.26 -30.68
N VAL A 132 -30.74 -2.25 -30.05
CA VAL A 132 -31.59 -1.25 -30.74
C VAL A 132 -30.79 -0.46 -31.78
N ALA A 133 -29.55 -0.08 -31.46
CA ALA A 133 -28.67 0.59 -32.40
C ALA A 133 -28.25 -0.34 -33.55
N HIS A 134 -27.92 -1.60 -33.24
CA HIS A 134 -27.60 -2.63 -34.23
C HIS A 134 -28.73 -2.86 -35.23
N ASP A 135 -29.96 -3.03 -34.73
CA ASP A 135 -31.14 -3.23 -35.57
C ASP A 135 -31.40 -2.02 -36.48
N ALA A 136 -31.15 -0.80 -35.97
CA ALA A 136 -31.32 0.43 -36.74
C ALA A 136 -30.32 0.59 -37.89
N ILE A 137 -29.10 0.03 -37.76
CA ILE A 137 -28.01 0.15 -38.76
C ILE A 137 -27.89 -1.06 -39.70
N THR A 138 -28.52 -2.19 -39.38
CA THR A 138 -28.40 -3.44 -40.16
C THR A 138 -28.73 -3.19 -41.64
N GLY A 139 -27.77 -3.49 -42.52
CA GLY A 139 -27.89 -3.27 -43.98
C GLY A 139 -27.67 -1.82 -44.46
N LYS A 140 -27.33 -0.88 -43.57
CA LYS A 140 -27.14 0.55 -43.90
C LYS A 140 -25.71 1.05 -43.68
N VAL A 141 -24.91 0.34 -42.90
CA VAL A 141 -23.50 0.65 -42.63
C VAL A 141 -22.65 -0.55 -43.05
N ALA A 142 -21.58 -0.30 -43.81
CA ALA A 142 -20.64 -1.33 -44.28
C ALA A 142 -19.60 -1.66 -43.19
N ALA A 143 -20.05 -2.22 -42.07
CA ALA A 143 -19.18 -2.65 -40.97
C ALA A 143 -19.77 -3.91 -40.29
N GLU A 144 -18.92 -4.90 -40.00
CA GLU A 144 -19.35 -6.14 -39.33
C GLU A 144 -19.33 -5.96 -37.80
N PHE A 145 -20.51 -6.02 -37.18
CA PHE A 145 -20.65 -6.05 -35.73
C PHE A 145 -20.93 -7.49 -35.27
N ARG A 146 -20.18 -7.97 -34.28
CA ARG A 146 -20.34 -9.32 -33.73
C ARG A 146 -21.07 -9.30 -32.39
N PRO A 147 -21.93 -10.30 -32.11
CA PRO A 147 -22.68 -10.34 -30.86
C PRO A 147 -21.74 -10.59 -29.67
N ALA A 148 -21.84 -9.76 -28.63
CA ALA A 148 -21.14 -9.91 -27.35
C ALA A 148 -22.05 -10.41 -26.22
N GLY A 149 -23.26 -10.82 -26.58
CA GLY A 149 -24.28 -11.36 -25.68
C GLY A 149 -25.08 -10.28 -24.95
N THR A 150 -25.95 -10.77 -24.08
CA THR A 150 -26.83 -9.96 -23.24
C THR A 150 -26.10 -9.54 -21.96
N LYS A 151 -26.18 -8.27 -21.60
CA LYS A 151 -25.52 -7.68 -20.43
C LYS A 151 -26.57 -7.04 -19.52
N ALA A 152 -26.55 -7.42 -18.24
CA ALA A 152 -27.25 -6.69 -17.19
C ALA A 152 -26.44 -5.41 -16.88
N LEU A 153 -27.04 -4.25 -17.11
CA LEU A 153 -26.38 -2.95 -16.89
C LEU A 153 -26.89 -2.31 -15.59
N LYS A 154 -25.98 -1.73 -14.79
CA LYS A 154 -26.34 -1.09 -13.51
C LYS A 154 -27.43 -0.02 -13.72
N ASN A 155 -28.49 -0.05 -12.92
CA ASN A 155 -29.62 0.88 -12.94
C ASN A 155 -30.41 0.91 -14.26
N ILE A 156 -30.43 -0.21 -14.98
CA ILE A 156 -31.27 -0.41 -16.16
C ILE A 156 -32.06 -1.70 -15.92
N ASP A 157 -33.38 -1.59 -15.75
CA ASP A 157 -34.26 -2.71 -15.37
C ASP A 157 -34.35 -3.81 -16.43
N ARG A 158 -33.75 -3.59 -17.61
CA ARG A 158 -33.70 -4.54 -18.71
C ARG A 158 -32.28 -4.90 -19.08
N ASP A 159 -32.13 -6.17 -19.41
CA ASP A 159 -30.98 -6.72 -20.09
C ASP A 159 -30.78 -6.08 -21.47
N VAL A 160 -29.54 -5.69 -21.78
CA VAL A 160 -29.19 -5.04 -23.05
C VAL A 160 -28.30 -5.96 -23.86
N GLN A 161 -28.73 -6.30 -25.07
CA GLN A 161 -27.89 -7.00 -26.02
C GLN A 161 -26.82 -6.06 -26.58
N VAL A 162 -25.57 -6.51 -26.61
CA VAL A 162 -24.43 -5.69 -27.04
C VAL A 162 -23.77 -6.33 -28.26
N TRP A 163 -23.39 -5.49 -29.21
CA TRP A 163 -22.64 -5.87 -30.41
C TRP A 163 -21.35 -5.07 -30.48
N LEU A 164 -20.26 -5.70 -30.91
CA LEU A 164 -18.93 -5.12 -30.94
C LEU A 164 -18.39 -5.08 -32.37
N TRP A 165 -17.83 -3.94 -32.75
CA TRP A 165 -16.99 -3.80 -33.92
C TRP A 165 -15.53 -3.64 -33.50
N ARG A 166 -14.65 -4.20 -34.32
CA ARG A 166 -13.19 -4.21 -34.12
C ARG A 166 -12.49 -3.71 -35.38
N PRO A 167 -11.36 -3.01 -35.25
CA PRO A 167 -10.52 -2.67 -36.39
C PRO A 167 -9.88 -3.93 -36.99
N ASP A 168 -9.76 -3.95 -38.32
CA ASP A 168 -9.19 -5.07 -39.09
C ASP A 168 -7.74 -5.33 -38.67
N GLY A 169 -7.40 -6.61 -38.38
CA GLY A 169 -6.07 -7.02 -37.93
C GLY A 169 -5.96 -7.40 -36.45
N THR A 170 -7.03 -7.26 -35.66
CA THR A 170 -7.09 -7.74 -34.27
C THR A 170 -7.67 -9.16 -34.17
N GLN A 171 -6.82 -10.19 -34.29
CA GLN A 171 -7.22 -11.57 -33.99
C GLN A 171 -7.47 -11.75 -32.47
N ASP A 172 -8.43 -12.60 -32.14
CA ASP A 172 -8.88 -12.92 -30.77
C ASP A 172 -7.72 -13.26 -29.82
N SER A 173 -7.28 -12.30 -29.01
CA SER A 173 -6.36 -12.54 -27.88
C SER A 173 -6.96 -12.28 -26.49
N ASP A 174 -8.22 -11.84 -26.38
CA ASP A 174 -8.82 -11.43 -25.10
C ASP A 174 -9.95 -12.34 -24.59
N ALA A 175 -10.03 -13.58 -25.10
CA ALA A 175 -10.75 -14.66 -24.44
C ALA A 175 -9.78 -15.60 -23.71
N ALA A 176 -8.88 -15.04 -22.90
CA ALA A 176 -8.21 -15.79 -21.85
C ALA A 176 -8.99 -15.58 -20.53
N PRO A 177 -9.21 -16.62 -19.70
CA PRO A 177 -9.83 -16.45 -18.40
C PRO A 177 -9.02 -15.41 -17.62
N ALA A 178 -9.72 -14.46 -16.99
CA ALA A 178 -9.18 -13.34 -16.20
C ALA A 178 -7.79 -13.66 -15.62
N ARG A 179 -6.75 -13.40 -16.41
CA ARG A 179 -5.40 -13.43 -15.92
C ARG A 179 -5.33 -12.11 -15.17
N ALA A 180 -5.33 -12.21 -13.84
CA ALA A 180 -5.13 -11.08 -12.95
C ALA A 180 -4.12 -10.15 -13.61
N LEU A 181 -4.52 -8.91 -13.90
CA LEU A 181 -3.66 -7.88 -14.46
C LEU A 181 -2.31 -8.04 -13.77
N ALA A 182 -1.28 -8.43 -14.53
CA ALA A 182 0.04 -8.63 -13.96
C ALA A 182 0.38 -7.33 -13.25
N ARG A 183 0.57 -7.40 -11.92
CA ARG A 183 0.86 -6.22 -11.13
C ARG A 183 2.09 -5.57 -11.77
N PRO A 184 2.01 -4.33 -12.29
CA PRO A 184 3.16 -3.64 -12.86
C PRO A 184 4.24 -3.40 -11.80
N ASP A 185 3.86 -3.51 -10.53
CA ASP A 185 4.62 -3.21 -9.35
C ASP A 185 4.59 -4.41 -8.38
N PRO A 186 5.73 -4.94 -7.91
CA PRO A 186 5.77 -6.03 -6.94
C PRO A 186 5.24 -5.61 -5.56
N ARG A 187 5.08 -4.31 -5.27
CA ARG A 187 4.59 -3.81 -3.98
C ARG A 187 3.11 -4.12 -3.77
N PRO A 188 2.67 -4.29 -2.51
CA PRO A 188 1.25 -4.42 -2.19
C PRO A 188 0.50 -3.15 -2.57
N SER A 189 -0.57 -3.30 -3.35
CA SER A 189 -1.42 -2.20 -3.81
C SER A 189 -2.63 -2.01 -2.90
N ILE A 190 -2.99 -0.76 -2.62
CA ILE A 190 -4.11 -0.40 -1.74
C ILE A 190 -5.01 0.67 -2.37
N VAL A 191 -6.31 0.54 -2.15
CA VAL A 191 -7.32 1.57 -2.52
C VAL A 191 -8.07 2.01 -1.26
N VAL A 192 -8.32 3.31 -1.11
CA VAL A 192 -9.22 3.82 -0.06
C VAL A 192 -10.59 4.05 -0.68
N LEU A 193 -11.56 3.25 -0.28
CA LEU A 193 -12.92 3.32 -0.76
C LEU A 193 -13.68 4.48 -0.10
N PRO A 194 -14.71 5.03 -0.77
CA PRO A 194 -15.61 6.01 -0.16
C PRO A 194 -16.18 5.46 1.15
N PHE A 195 -16.10 6.25 2.23
CA PHE A 195 -16.69 5.84 3.51
C PHE A 195 -18.21 5.95 3.48
N ASP A 196 -18.88 4.97 4.07
CA ASP A 196 -20.33 4.93 4.22
C ASP A 196 -20.81 5.96 5.25
N THR A 197 -21.96 6.56 4.98
CA THR A 197 -22.67 7.45 5.90
C THR A 197 -24.01 6.80 6.27
N LEU A 198 -24.30 6.70 7.57
CA LEU A 198 -25.53 6.03 8.04
C LEU A 198 -26.80 6.89 7.88
N SER A 199 -26.65 8.16 7.52
CA SER A 199 -27.76 9.06 7.22
C SER A 199 -27.49 9.84 5.93
N ALA A 200 -28.57 10.27 5.26
CA ALA A 200 -28.50 11.16 4.09
C ALA A 200 -28.22 12.63 4.49
N ASP A 201 -27.33 12.84 5.45
CA ASP A 201 -26.92 14.16 5.93
C ASP A 201 -25.72 14.66 5.11
N PRO A 202 -25.87 15.78 4.35
CA PRO A 202 -24.79 16.36 3.55
C PRO A 202 -23.52 16.68 4.36
N VAL A 203 -23.64 16.96 5.66
CA VAL A 203 -22.49 17.22 6.53
C VAL A 203 -21.67 15.95 6.75
N GLN A 204 -22.32 14.81 6.95
CA GLN A 204 -21.62 13.52 7.11
C GLN A 204 -20.90 13.11 5.83
N ASP A 205 -21.53 13.34 4.69
CA ASP A 205 -20.94 13.08 3.38
C ASP A 205 -19.67 13.91 3.15
N TYR A 206 -19.71 15.20 3.50
CA TYR A 206 -18.54 16.07 3.40
C TYR A 206 -17.40 15.59 4.32
N VAL A 207 -17.72 15.20 5.55
CA VAL A 207 -16.75 14.67 6.51
C VAL A 207 -16.14 13.35 6.01
N ALA A 208 -16.96 12.42 5.53
CA ALA A 208 -16.50 11.15 4.96
C ALA A 208 -15.54 11.36 3.77
N VAL A 209 -15.86 12.32 2.90
CA VAL A 209 -14.99 12.71 1.77
C VAL A 209 -13.63 13.22 2.27
N GLY A 210 -13.61 14.03 3.33
CA GLY A 210 -12.39 14.54 3.94
C GLY A 210 -11.51 13.42 4.51
N PHE A 211 -12.09 12.47 5.25
CA PHE A 211 -11.34 11.32 5.77
C PHE A 211 -10.69 10.49 4.67
N VAL A 212 -11.43 10.18 3.61
CA VAL A 212 -10.90 9.42 2.46
C VAL A 212 -9.74 10.18 1.80
N GLU A 213 -9.85 11.50 1.65
CA GLU A 213 -8.79 12.34 1.07
C GLU A 213 -7.53 12.37 1.94
N ALA A 214 -7.67 12.63 3.23
CA ALA A 214 -6.54 12.67 4.16
C ALA A 214 -5.82 11.32 4.26
N ILE A 215 -6.58 10.22 4.37
CA ILE A 215 -6.01 8.87 4.42
C ILE A 215 -5.32 8.53 3.09
N THR A 216 -5.93 8.83 1.95
CA THR A 216 -5.28 8.58 0.64
C THR A 216 -3.98 9.37 0.51
N ALA A 217 -3.97 10.64 0.92
CA ALA A 217 -2.80 11.51 0.85
C ALA A 217 -1.66 10.98 1.71
N VAL A 218 -1.95 10.54 2.94
CA VAL A 218 -0.93 9.98 3.84
C VAL A 218 -0.42 8.63 3.34
N LEU A 219 -1.30 7.73 2.92
CA LEU A 219 -0.88 6.45 2.34
C LEU A 219 -0.04 6.64 1.08
N SER A 220 -0.34 7.66 0.26
CA SER A 220 0.43 7.95 -0.96
C SER A 220 1.87 8.39 -0.67
N ARG A 221 2.17 8.86 0.56
CA ARG A 221 3.54 9.14 1.00
C ARG A 221 4.30 7.87 1.39
N ILE A 222 3.58 6.79 1.69
CA ILE A 222 4.18 5.51 2.06
C ILE A 222 4.63 4.79 0.79
N ARG A 223 5.93 4.83 0.50
CA ARG A 223 6.50 4.19 -0.70
C ARG A 223 6.46 2.66 -0.68
N SER A 224 6.17 2.03 0.46
CA SER A 224 6.00 0.58 0.54
C SER A 224 4.67 0.09 -0.06
N PHE A 225 3.75 1.00 -0.40
CA PHE A 225 2.45 0.68 -1.03
C PHE A 225 2.29 1.34 -2.39
N PHE A 226 1.62 0.63 -3.30
CA PHE A 226 1.09 1.24 -4.50
C PHE A 226 -0.35 1.71 -4.25
N VAL A 227 -0.53 3.01 -3.99
CA VAL A 227 -1.84 3.57 -3.68
C VAL A 227 -2.60 3.90 -4.97
N ILE A 228 -3.80 3.36 -5.11
CA ILE A 228 -4.71 3.69 -6.20
C ILE A 228 -5.28 5.09 -5.95
N ALA A 229 -5.20 5.93 -6.98
CA ALA A 229 -5.74 7.28 -6.94
C ALA A 229 -7.22 7.29 -6.54
N ARG A 230 -7.57 8.25 -5.69
CA ARG A 230 -8.91 8.46 -5.15
C ARG A 230 -10.00 8.49 -6.21
N ASN A 231 -9.78 9.15 -7.36
CA ASN A 231 -10.81 9.29 -8.40
C ASN A 231 -11.28 7.93 -8.94
N THR A 232 -10.36 6.96 -9.00
CA THR A 232 -10.66 5.57 -9.35
C THR A 232 -11.52 4.90 -8.29
N ALA A 233 -11.25 5.15 -7.01
CA ALA A 233 -12.03 4.61 -5.89
C ALA A 233 -13.44 5.21 -5.80
N TYR A 234 -13.60 6.49 -6.15
CA TYR A 234 -14.90 7.18 -6.11
C TYR A 234 -15.90 6.63 -7.14
N ALA A 235 -15.44 5.98 -8.20
CA ALA A 235 -16.31 5.26 -9.13
C ALA A 235 -17.12 4.15 -8.43
N PHE A 236 -16.70 3.70 -7.24
CA PHE A 236 -17.37 2.67 -6.45
C PHE A 236 -18.37 3.21 -5.43
N ARG A 237 -18.49 4.53 -5.26
CA ARG A 237 -19.45 5.13 -4.33
C ARG A 237 -20.88 4.72 -4.68
N GLY A 238 -21.63 4.17 -3.71
CA GLY A 238 -23.02 3.73 -3.92
C GLY A 238 -23.17 2.58 -4.95
N ARG A 239 -22.10 1.81 -5.22
CA ARG A 239 -22.20 0.51 -5.89
C ARG A 239 -22.30 -0.56 -4.80
N GLN A 240 -23.32 -1.44 -4.87
CA GLN A 240 -23.31 -2.68 -4.10
C GLN A 240 -22.40 -3.68 -4.81
N ILE A 241 -21.10 -3.58 -4.54
CA ILE A 241 -20.07 -4.45 -5.11
C ILE A 241 -19.20 -4.95 -3.98
N SER A 242 -18.87 -6.23 -4.02
CA SER A 242 -18.02 -6.83 -3.01
C SER A 242 -16.57 -6.38 -3.15
N VAL A 243 -15.85 -6.26 -2.04
CA VAL A 243 -14.42 -5.89 -2.06
C VAL A 243 -13.57 -6.80 -3.00
N PRO A 244 -13.83 -8.12 -3.10
CA PRO A 244 -13.13 -8.96 -4.07
C PRO A 244 -13.37 -8.59 -5.53
N GLU A 245 -14.57 -8.14 -5.88
CA GLU A 245 -14.86 -7.64 -7.24
C GLU A 245 -14.12 -6.34 -7.52
N ILE A 246 -14.06 -5.43 -6.53
CA ILE A 246 -13.27 -4.19 -6.63
C ILE A 246 -11.78 -4.53 -6.82
N GLY A 247 -11.27 -5.51 -6.07
CA GLY A 247 -9.93 -6.07 -6.24
C GLY A 247 -9.61 -6.49 -7.66
N ARG A 248 -10.53 -7.23 -8.29
CA ARG A 248 -10.39 -7.71 -9.67
C ARG A 248 -10.50 -6.59 -10.69
N GLU A 249 -11.43 -5.65 -10.52
CA GLU A 249 -11.60 -4.50 -11.41
C GLU A 249 -10.38 -3.57 -11.37
N LEU A 250 -9.81 -3.33 -10.19
CA LEU A 250 -8.71 -2.38 -10.00
C LEU A 250 -7.31 -3.00 -10.00
N GLY A 251 -7.21 -4.33 -9.97
CA GLY A 251 -5.92 -5.02 -9.77
C GLY A 251 -5.28 -4.71 -8.41
N VAL A 252 -6.09 -4.40 -7.40
CA VAL A 252 -5.63 -3.93 -6.09
C VAL A 252 -5.62 -5.05 -5.05
N ALA A 253 -4.56 -5.14 -4.25
CA ALA A 253 -4.36 -6.21 -3.26
C ALA A 253 -5.21 -6.04 -2.00
N TYR A 254 -5.38 -4.79 -1.58
CA TYR A 254 -6.06 -4.41 -0.36
C TYR A 254 -7.04 -3.27 -0.61
N ALA A 255 -8.17 -3.28 0.10
CA ALA A 255 -9.10 -2.17 0.12
C ALA A 255 -9.27 -1.68 1.56
N LEU A 256 -9.27 -0.37 1.74
CA LEU A 256 -9.64 0.28 2.97
C LEU A 256 -11.07 0.79 2.85
N GLU A 257 -11.97 0.30 3.68
CA GLU A 257 -13.35 0.77 3.78
C GLU A 257 -13.59 1.41 5.15
N GLY A 258 -14.66 2.15 5.28
CA GLY A 258 -14.98 2.79 6.54
C GLY A 258 -16.38 3.37 6.57
N SER A 259 -16.79 3.84 7.74
CA SER A 259 -18.07 4.48 7.96
C SER A 259 -17.93 5.69 8.86
N VAL A 260 -18.64 6.77 8.57
CA VAL A 260 -18.77 7.96 9.42
C VAL A 260 -20.18 8.03 9.99
N GLN A 261 -20.28 8.29 11.28
CA GLN A 261 -21.55 8.48 11.98
C GLN A 261 -21.46 9.75 12.83
N ILE A 262 -22.41 10.66 12.65
CA ILE A 262 -22.50 11.88 13.47
C ILE A 262 -23.84 11.88 14.20
N ALA A 263 -23.78 12.10 15.53
CA ALA A 263 -24.95 12.22 16.39
C ALA A 263 -24.76 13.40 17.36
N GLY A 264 -25.43 14.52 17.08
CA GLY A 264 -25.20 15.77 17.80
C GLY A 264 -23.77 16.26 17.59
N GLN A 265 -23.02 16.43 18.67
CA GLN A 265 -21.60 16.82 18.62
C GLN A 265 -20.63 15.62 18.50
N ARG A 266 -21.11 14.38 18.63
CA ARG A 266 -20.24 13.21 18.61
C ARG A 266 -20.06 12.68 17.19
N ILE A 267 -18.82 12.36 16.85
CA ILE A 267 -18.47 11.67 15.62
C ILE A 267 -17.82 10.32 15.94
N ARG A 268 -18.19 9.31 15.16
CA ARG A 268 -17.57 7.99 15.17
C ARG A 268 -17.13 7.63 13.75
N VAL A 269 -15.89 7.20 13.64
CA VAL A 269 -15.30 6.72 12.39
C VAL A 269 -14.84 5.29 12.60
N THR A 270 -15.31 4.38 11.75
CA THR A 270 -14.84 3.00 11.69
C THR A 270 -14.01 2.85 10.43
N VAL A 271 -12.86 2.18 10.52
CA VAL A 271 -11.99 1.93 9.37
C VAL A 271 -11.59 0.45 9.36
N GLN A 272 -11.59 -0.18 8.20
CA GLN A 272 -11.28 -1.59 8.03
C GLN A 272 -10.42 -1.81 6.79
N LEU A 273 -9.43 -2.71 6.91
CA LEU A 273 -8.57 -3.17 5.83
C LEU A 273 -8.97 -4.59 5.44
N ILE A 274 -9.17 -4.81 4.15
CA ILE A 274 -9.62 -6.10 3.60
C ILE A 274 -8.65 -6.56 2.49
N GLU A 275 -8.25 -7.84 2.53
CA GLU A 275 -7.53 -8.50 1.44
C GLU A 275 -8.54 -8.80 0.32
N THR A 276 -8.33 -8.22 -0.86
CA THR A 276 -9.33 -8.30 -1.94
C THR A 276 -9.43 -9.70 -2.55
N GLU A 277 -8.36 -10.49 -2.53
CA GLU A 277 -8.39 -11.83 -3.13
C GLU A 277 -9.33 -12.78 -2.39
N SER A 278 -9.35 -12.70 -1.06
CA SER A 278 -10.13 -13.59 -0.18
C SER A 278 -11.38 -12.93 0.41
N GLY A 279 -11.42 -11.59 0.47
CA GLY A 279 -12.41 -10.85 1.25
C GLY A 279 -12.14 -10.86 2.76
N ASN A 280 -10.98 -11.35 3.21
CA ASN A 280 -10.67 -11.42 4.64
C ASN A 280 -10.41 -10.04 5.24
N HIS A 281 -11.03 -9.75 6.38
CA HIS A 281 -10.71 -8.58 7.19
C HIS A 281 -9.34 -8.77 7.86
N ILE A 282 -8.39 -7.92 7.49
CA ILE A 282 -7.01 -7.97 7.97
C ILE A 282 -6.83 -7.12 9.23
N TRP A 283 -7.51 -5.98 9.29
CA TRP A 283 -7.46 -5.06 10.41
C TRP A 283 -8.73 -4.22 10.45
N ALA A 284 -9.15 -3.82 11.64
CA ALA A 284 -10.25 -2.90 11.85
C ALA A 284 -10.04 -2.12 13.15
N ASP A 285 -10.44 -0.85 13.17
CA ASP A 285 -10.41 -0.03 14.37
C ASP A 285 -11.54 1.01 14.34
N ARG A 286 -11.83 1.57 15.52
CA ARG A 286 -12.88 2.55 15.72
C ARG A 286 -12.36 3.75 16.49
N TYR A 287 -12.70 4.92 15.99
CA TYR A 287 -12.31 6.20 16.56
C TYR A 287 -13.54 7.02 16.92
N ASP A 288 -13.55 7.55 18.14
CA ASP A 288 -14.60 8.41 18.67
C ASP A 288 -14.01 9.83 18.92
N GLY A 289 -14.80 10.87 18.66
CA GLY A 289 -14.41 12.27 18.84
C GLY A 289 -15.58 13.25 18.88
N GLN A 290 -15.26 14.55 18.91
CA GLN A 290 -16.23 15.64 18.81
C GLN A 290 -16.12 16.33 17.44
N ILE A 291 -17.23 16.86 16.92
CA ILE A 291 -17.29 17.57 15.64
C ILE A 291 -16.57 18.93 15.67
N GLU A 292 -16.48 19.55 16.85
CA GLU A 292 -15.78 20.83 17.05
C GLU A 292 -14.27 20.69 16.80
N ASP A 293 -13.71 19.52 17.13
CA ASP A 293 -12.30 19.17 16.93
C ASP A 293 -12.08 18.30 15.68
N MET A 294 -12.92 18.45 14.64
CA MET A 294 -12.93 17.57 13.46
C MET A 294 -11.57 17.43 12.79
N PHE A 295 -10.84 18.53 12.61
CA PHE A 295 -9.54 18.52 11.92
C PHE A 295 -8.47 17.77 12.74
N ASP A 296 -8.40 18.01 14.05
CA ASP A 296 -7.49 17.28 14.94
C ASP A 296 -7.84 15.79 15.03
N LEU A 297 -9.14 15.47 15.01
CA LEU A 297 -9.61 14.10 14.91
C LEU A 297 -9.19 13.46 13.58
N GLN A 298 -9.32 14.19 12.47
CA GLN A 298 -8.94 13.72 11.14
C GLN A 298 -7.45 13.41 11.05
N ASP A 299 -6.59 14.31 11.53
CA ASP A 299 -5.14 14.12 11.52
C ASP A 299 -4.74 12.92 12.37
N ARG A 300 -5.27 12.83 13.59
CA ARG A 300 -5.00 11.71 14.50
C ARG A 300 -5.48 10.37 13.96
N ILE A 301 -6.66 10.29 13.34
CA ILE A 301 -7.16 9.06 12.71
C ILE A 301 -6.26 8.69 11.54
N THR A 302 -5.90 9.67 10.70
CA THR A 302 -5.09 9.44 9.52
C THR A 302 -3.71 8.88 9.89
N GLU A 303 -3.04 9.45 10.90
CA GLU A 303 -1.76 8.94 11.40
C GLU A 303 -1.88 7.52 11.96
N LYS A 304 -2.90 7.25 12.78
CA LYS A 304 -3.10 5.92 13.39
C LYS A 304 -3.43 4.85 12.35
N VAL A 305 -4.28 5.17 11.39
CA VAL A 305 -4.61 4.27 10.27
C VAL A 305 -3.34 3.98 9.49
N ALA A 306 -2.59 5.00 9.06
CA ALA A 306 -1.35 4.80 8.32
C ALA A 306 -0.32 3.95 9.09
N GLY A 307 -0.12 4.23 10.39
CA GLY A 307 0.80 3.50 11.26
C GLY A 307 0.40 2.05 11.51
N ALA A 308 -0.90 1.75 11.58
CA ALA A 308 -1.42 0.39 11.78
C ALA A 308 -1.46 -0.44 10.48
N LEU A 309 -1.72 0.19 9.33
CA LEU A 309 -1.84 -0.53 8.06
C LEU A 309 -0.51 -1.14 7.62
N GLN A 310 0.63 -0.50 7.92
CA GLN A 310 1.93 -1.00 7.50
C GLN A 310 2.28 -2.39 8.05
N PRO A 311 2.24 -2.65 9.37
CA PRO A 311 2.46 -3.98 9.93
C PRO A 311 1.35 -4.97 9.54
N SER A 312 0.09 -4.54 9.46
CA SER A 312 -1.04 -5.41 9.09
C SER A 312 -0.94 -5.96 7.66
N ILE A 313 -0.68 -5.10 6.68
CA ILE A 313 -0.47 -5.50 5.28
C ILE A 313 0.73 -6.43 5.16
N ARG A 314 1.82 -6.08 5.86
CA ARG A 314 3.03 -6.89 5.82
C ARG A 314 2.82 -8.30 6.36
N MET A 315 2.12 -8.46 7.47
CA MET A 315 1.75 -9.77 8.01
C MET A 315 0.86 -10.54 7.03
N ALA A 316 -0.08 -9.87 6.36
CA ALA A 316 -0.92 -10.49 5.34
C ALA A 316 -0.10 -10.96 4.11
N GLU A 317 0.85 -10.17 3.63
CA GLU A 317 1.76 -10.54 2.55
C GLU A 317 2.68 -11.72 2.94
N ILE A 318 3.17 -11.77 4.18
CA ILE A 318 3.90 -12.95 4.72
C ILE A 318 3.04 -14.21 4.63
N GLU A 319 1.81 -14.17 5.13
CA GLU A 319 0.88 -15.32 5.10
C GLU A 319 0.45 -15.68 3.67
N LYS A 320 0.30 -14.69 2.78
CA LYS A 320 0.03 -14.91 1.36
C LYS A 320 1.19 -15.61 0.69
N ALA A 321 2.41 -15.12 0.90
CA ALA A 321 3.61 -15.73 0.36
C ALA A 321 3.70 -17.19 0.82
N ARG A 322 3.43 -17.52 2.09
CA ARG A 322 3.45 -18.91 2.61
C ARG A 322 2.49 -19.87 1.90
N ARG A 323 1.33 -19.38 1.45
CA ARG A 323 0.32 -20.18 0.74
C ARG A 323 0.71 -20.55 -0.70
N LYS A 324 1.66 -19.82 -1.31
CA LYS A 324 2.13 -20.08 -2.67
C LYS A 324 3.00 -21.35 -2.74
N ARG A 325 2.92 -22.06 -3.88
CA ARG A 325 3.83 -23.17 -4.18
C ARG A 325 5.24 -22.63 -4.44
N PRO A 326 6.31 -23.37 -4.09
CA PRO A 326 7.68 -22.89 -4.25
C PRO A 326 8.05 -22.37 -5.65
N GLN A 327 7.51 -23.01 -6.69
CA GLN A 327 7.73 -22.65 -8.09
C GLN A 327 7.07 -21.32 -8.54
N ASP A 328 6.11 -20.82 -7.76
CA ASP A 328 5.33 -19.60 -8.07
C ASP A 328 5.88 -18.37 -7.30
N LEU A 329 7.03 -18.51 -6.61
CA LEU A 329 7.63 -17.47 -5.76
C LEU A 329 8.64 -16.61 -6.52
N GLY A 330 8.53 -15.29 -6.39
CA GLY A 330 9.56 -14.35 -6.81
C GLY A 330 10.51 -13.95 -5.67
N ALA A 331 11.51 -13.12 -5.98
CA ALA A 331 12.46 -12.58 -4.99
C ALA A 331 11.77 -11.82 -3.84
N TYR A 332 10.71 -11.06 -4.14
CA TYR A 332 9.88 -10.41 -3.13
C TYR A 332 9.20 -11.41 -2.19
N ASP A 333 8.60 -12.48 -2.71
CA ASP A 333 7.89 -13.47 -1.90
C ASP A 333 8.84 -14.20 -0.95
N PHE A 334 10.03 -14.56 -1.42
CA PHE A 334 11.07 -15.15 -0.58
C PHE A 334 11.56 -14.17 0.50
N SER A 335 11.73 -12.90 0.14
CA SER A 335 12.13 -11.86 1.09
C SER A 335 11.07 -11.64 2.17
N MET A 336 9.78 -11.64 1.81
CA MET A 336 8.68 -11.56 2.77
C MET A 336 8.65 -12.78 3.70
N ARG A 337 8.79 -14.00 3.16
CA ARG A 337 8.89 -15.21 4.00
C ARG A 337 10.06 -15.13 4.96
N ALA A 338 11.23 -14.69 4.50
CA ALA A 338 12.42 -14.54 5.33
C ALA A 338 12.21 -13.50 6.45
N LEU A 339 11.54 -12.37 6.15
CA LEU A 339 11.37 -11.25 7.07
C LEU A 339 10.80 -11.65 8.43
N ARG A 340 9.82 -12.57 8.46
CA ARG A 340 9.26 -13.09 9.70
C ARG A 340 10.32 -13.76 10.58
N HIS A 341 11.16 -14.57 9.95
CA HIS A 341 12.23 -15.31 10.62
C HIS A 341 13.32 -14.35 11.13
N VAL A 342 13.72 -13.36 10.31
CA VAL A 342 14.67 -12.30 10.70
C VAL A 342 14.20 -11.54 11.95
N TRP A 343 12.90 -11.29 12.06
CA TRP A 343 12.31 -10.56 13.20
C TRP A 343 12.08 -11.37 14.45
N THR A 344 12.15 -12.69 14.34
CA THR A 344 11.97 -13.55 15.50
C THR A 344 13.17 -13.45 16.45
N LEU A 345 14.35 -13.04 15.92
CA LEU A 345 15.59 -12.82 16.68
C LEU A 345 16.02 -14.10 17.44
N GLU A 346 15.84 -15.25 16.81
CA GLU A 346 16.23 -16.59 17.29
C GLU A 346 17.23 -17.22 16.32
N HIS A 347 18.13 -18.05 16.85
CA HIS A 347 19.25 -18.58 16.07
C HIS A 347 18.77 -19.52 14.95
N GLU A 348 17.89 -20.45 15.28
CA GLU A 348 17.32 -21.42 14.35
C GLU A 348 16.53 -20.72 13.23
N GLU A 349 15.77 -19.69 13.59
CA GLU A 349 14.99 -18.89 12.66
C GLU A 349 15.90 -18.10 11.71
N SER A 350 17.03 -17.59 12.18
CA SER A 350 17.99 -16.88 11.33
C SER A 350 18.57 -17.77 10.23
N GLU A 351 18.73 -19.07 10.44
CA GLU A 351 19.21 -20.00 9.40
C GLU A 351 18.12 -20.25 8.34
N ILE A 352 16.85 -20.36 8.76
CA ILE A 352 15.70 -20.44 7.83
C ILE A 352 15.61 -19.16 6.99
N ALA A 353 15.76 -18.00 7.62
CA ALA A 353 15.76 -16.71 6.94
C ALA A 353 16.85 -16.64 5.86
N MET A 354 18.08 -17.04 6.19
CA MET A 354 19.20 -17.05 5.25
C MET A 354 18.95 -17.95 4.05
N ALA A 355 18.44 -19.17 4.26
CA ALA A 355 18.12 -20.09 3.17
C ALA A 355 17.06 -19.52 2.20
N LEU A 356 16.06 -18.81 2.73
CA LEU A 356 15.05 -18.13 1.91
C LEU A 356 15.64 -16.94 1.15
N LEU A 357 16.53 -16.17 1.78
CA LEU A 357 17.19 -15.01 1.16
C LEU A 357 18.18 -15.43 0.07
N GLU A 358 18.86 -16.56 0.24
CA GLU A 358 19.69 -17.16 -0.81
C GLU A 358 18.84 -17.51 -2.04
N GLN A 359 17.63 -18.03 -1.86
CA GLN A 359 16.70 -18.29 -2.98
C GLN A 359 16.22 -16.97 -3.62
N ALA A 360 15.96 -15.93 -2.83
CA ALA A 360 15.61 -14.60 -3.36
C ALA A 360 16.75 -14.04 -4.23
N LEU A 361 17.98 -14.08 -3.72
CA LEU A 361 19.17 -13.56 -4.40
C LEU A 361 19.64 -14.44 -5.57
N ALA A 362 19.24 -15.71 -5.61
CA ALA A 362 19.45 -16.54 -6.80
C ALA A 362 18.54 -16.12 -7.97
N LEU A 363 17.36 -15.59 -7.68
CA LEU A 363 16.42 -15.07 -8.69
C LEU A 363 16.77 -13.64 -9.12
N ASP A 364 17.11 -12.79 -8.16
CA ASP A 364 17.53 -11.40 -8.38
C ASP A 364 18.73 -11.06 -7.47
N PRO A 365 19.97 -11.20 -7.97
CA PRO A 365 21.19 -11.04 -7.18
C PRO A 365 21.37 -9.66 -6.54
N ASP A 366 20.73 -8.64 -7.10
CA ASP A 366 20.87 -7.25 -6.69
C ASP A 366 19.58 -6.70 -6.07
N TYR A 367 18.63 -7.58 -5.68
CA TYR A 367 17.40 -7.17 -5.03
C TYR A 367 17.70 -6.49 -3.67
N PRO A 368 17.45 -5.17 -3.51
CA PRO A 368 17.99 -4.39 -2.39
C PRO A 368 17.49 -4.87 -1.03
N PHE A 369 16.20 -5.20 -0.97
CA PHE A 369 15.58 -5.63 0.27
C PHE A 369 16.10 -7.01 0.75
N ALA A 370 16.29 -7.97 -0.16
CA ALA A 370 16.90 -9.26 0.19
C ALA A 370 18.34 -9.11 0.67
N LEU A 371 19.13 -8.26 -0.01
CA LEU A 371 20.51 -7.95 0.41
C LEU A 371 20.54 -7.34 1.82
N ALA A 372 19.64 -6.39 2.10
CA ALA A 372 19.55 -5.76 3.42
C ALA A 372 19.13 -6.75 4.52
N LEU A 373 18.17 -7.64 4.25
CA LEU A 373 17.78 -8.68 5.21
C LEU A 373 18.89 -9.70 5.46
N ALA A 374 19.63 -10.10 4.42
CA ALA A 374 20.75 -11.02 4.58
C ALA A 374 21.89 -10.37 5.37
N ALA A 375 22.16 -9.09 5.12
CA ALA A 375 23.07 -8.29 5.92
C ALA A 375 22.66 -8.27 7.40
N TRP A 376 21.36 -8.16 7.67
CA TRP A 376 20.83 -8.17 9.02
C TRP A 376 20.97 -9.52 9.71
N CYS A 377 20.69 -10.65 9.06
CA CYS A 377 20.99 -11.97 9.61
C CYS A 377 22.46 -12.09 10.03
N HIS A 378 23.40 -11.65 9.18
CA HIS A 378 24.82 -11.66 9.53
C HIS A 378 25.16 -10.74 10.71
N ALA A 379 24.58 -9.54 10.79
CA ALA A 379 24.76 -8.65 11.92
C ALA A 379 24.18 -9.23 13.24
N GLN A 380 23.03 -9.90 13.17
CA GLN A 380 22.41 -10.58 14.32
C GLN A 380 23.30 -11.70 14.85
N ARG A 381 23.91 -12.49 13.97
CA ARG A 381 24.82 -13.57 14.37
C ARG A 381 25.99 -13.08 15.22
N SER A 382 26.53 -11.91 14.87
CA SER A 382 27.55 -11.22 15.66
C SER A 382 26.99 -10.76 17.01
N VAL A 383 25.96 -9.90 17.01
CA VAL A 383 25.47 -9.23 18.23
C VAL A 383 24.85 -10.21 19.25
N TYR A 384 24.24 -11.30 18.77
CA TYR A 384 23.65 -12.32 19.61
C TYR A 384 24.60 -13.46 19.98
N ASN A 385 25.89 -13.39 19.58
CA ASN A 385 26.89 -14.42 19.85
C ASN A 385 26.49 -15.82 19.32
N TRP A 386 25.89 -15.86 18.13
CA TRP A 386 25.54 -17.10 17.43
C TRP A 386 26.65 -17.60 16.49
N THR A 387 27.84 -17.02 16.58
CA THR A 387 29.00 -17.39 15.79
C THR A 387 30.27 -17.32 16.63
N ASP A 388 31.24 -18.14 16.27
CA ASP A 388 32.58 -18.14 16.87
C ASP A 388 33.48 -17.04 16.32
N ASP A 389 33.13 -16.47 15.15
CA ASP A 389 33.83 -15.32 14.55
C ASP A 389 32.87 -14.14 14.29
N PRO A 390 32.58 -13.32 15.33
CA PRO A 390 31.71 -12.15 15.18
C PRO A 390 32.23 -11.11 14.18
N ARG A 391 33.55 -11.00 14.01
CA ARG A 391 34.16 -10.01 13.11
C ARG A 391 33.88 -10.38 11.66
N ALA A 392 34.14 -11.63 11.27
CA ALA A 392 33.82 -12.09 9.92
C ALA A 392 32.32 -11.98 9.61
N ALA A 393 31.44 -12.20 10.60
CA ALA A 393 30.01 -12.00 10.42
C ALA A 393 29.66 -10.51 10.18
N LEU A 394 30.27 -9.58 10.91
CA LEU A 394 30.10 -8.15 10.68
C LEU A 394 30.63 -7.69 9.33
N ASP A 395 31.79 -8.18 8.89
CA ASP A 395 32.35 -7.85 7.58
C ASP A 395 31.42 -8.27 6.44
N LYS A 396 30.83 -9.47 6.54
CA LYS A 396 29.79 -9.93 5.59
C LYS A 396 28.55 -9.06 5.62
N ALA A 397 28.08 -8.68 6.82
CA ALA A 397 26.93 -7.80 6.96
C ALA A 397 27.17 -6.44 6.28
N LEU A 398 28.35 -5.85 6.49
CA LEU A 398 28.73 -4.58 5.89
C LEU A 398 28.85 -4.66 4.37
N ALA A 399 29.44 -5.74 3.84
CA ALA A 399 29.56 -5.95 2.40
C ALA A 399 28.18 -6.06 1.71
N LEU A 400 27.24 -6.81 2.31
CA LEU A 400 25.87 -6.93 1.78
C LEU A 400 25.10 -5.62 1.90
N ALA A 401 25.24 -4.89 3.02
CA ALA A 401 24.62 -3.58 3.19
C ALA A 401 25.15 -2.56 2.16
N GLN A 402 26.45 -2.58 1.86
CA GLN A 402 27.03 -1.73 0.80
C GLN A 402 26.49 -2.07 -0.59
N ARG A 403 26.29 -3.36 -0.89
CA ARG A 403 25.68 -3.78 -2.16
C ARG A 403 24.22 -3.32 -2.28
N ALA A 404 23.45 -3.42 -1.21
CA ALA A 404 22.07 -2.92 -1.18
C ALA A 404 22.02 -1.39 -1.35
N GLU A 405 22.91 -0.65 -0.68
CA GLU A 405 23.03 0.81 -0.80
C GLU A 405 23.33 1.24 -2.24
N ALA A 406 24.20 0.50 -2.96
CA ALA A 406 24.58 0.81 -4.33
C ALA A 406 23.42 0.77 -5.34
N GLN A 407 22.31 0.10 -5.01
CA GLN A 407 21.12 0.05 -5.88
C GLN A 407 20.30 1.34 -5.84
N GLY A 408 20.53 2.22 -4.86
CA GLY A 408 19.95 3.57 -4.83
C GLY A 408 18.44 3.61 -4.60
N GLU A 409 17.84 2.54 -4.07
CA GLU A 409 16.40 2.49 -3.82
C GLU A 409 16.04 3.17 -2.49
N ASP A 410 15.30 4.27 -2.57
CA ASP A 410 14.79 5.02 -1.40
C ASP A 410 13.47 4.44 -0.88
N ASP A 411 13.46 3.11 -0.66
CA ASP A 411 12.38 2.41 0.02
C ASP A 411 12.56 2.53 1.56
N PRO A 412 11.60 3.11 2.30
CA PRO A 412 11.71 3.33 3.74
C PRO A 412 12.01 2.08 4.55
N LEU A 413 11.44 0.93 4.15
CA LEU A 413 11.65 -0.34 4.84
C LEU A 413 13.10 -0.80 4.67
N THR A 414 13.62 -0.76 3.44
CA THR A 414 15.02 -1.10 3.13
C THR A 414 15.99 -0.15 3.84
N LEU A 415 15.75 1.16 3.81
CA LEU A 415 16.55 2.15 4.54
C LEU A 415 16.57 1.87 6.05
N ALA A 416 15.42 1.51 6.64
CA ALA A 416 15.36 1.18 8.07
C ALA A 416 16.07 -0.14 8.41
N VAL A 417 16.06 -1.15 7.51
CA VAL A 417 16.90 -2.35 7.67
C VAL A 417 18.37 -1.97 7.61
N LEU A 418 18.83 -1.21 6.61
CA LEU A 418 20.22 -0.78 6.48
C LEU A 418 20.69 0.01 7.70
N GLY A 419 19.86 0.94 8.19
CA GLY A 419 20.11 1.66 9.43
C GLY A 419 20.27 0.74 10.64
N THR A 420 19.45 -0.31 10.73
CA THR A 420 19.57 -1.33 11.78
C THR A 420 20.89 -2.10 11.66
N VAL A 421 21.23 -2.57 10.47
CA VAL A 421 22.49 -3.29 10.21
C VAL A 421 23.70 -2.45 10.60
N LEU A 422 23.72 -1.19 10.17
CA LEU A 422 24.82 -0.27 10.46
C LEU A 422 24.90 0.09 11.96
N THR A 423 23.75 0.14 12.66
CA THR A 423 23.72 0.30 14.11
C THR A 423 24.40 -0.89 14.80
N LEU A 424 24.04 -2.11 14.40
CA LEU A 424 24.61 -3.35 14.94
C LEU A 424 26.08 -3.54 14.54
N ALA A 425 26.48 -3.05 13.37
CA ALA A 425 27.85 -3.05 12.88
C ALA A 425 28.71 -1.90 13.43
N LEU A 426 28.23 -1.20 14.47
CA LEU A 426 28.96 -0.13 15.17
C LEU A 426 29.33 1.05 14.26
N GLN A 427 28.48 1.38 13.28
CA GLN A 427 28.60 2.55 12.40
C GLN A 427 27.45 3.54 12.61
N PRO A 428 27.34 4.17 13.80
CA PRO A 428 26.17 4.95 14.22
C PRO A 428 25.90 6.18 13.34
N GLU A 429 26.93 6.86 12.83
CA GLU A 429 26.75 8.03 11.97
C GLU A 429 26.13 7.68 10.62
N ARG A 430 26.59 6.59 10.00
CA ARG A 430 25.97 6.09 8.76
C ARG A 430 24.55 5.61 9.03
N ALA A 431 24.35 4.85 10.11
CA ALA A 431 23.03 4.37 10.51
C ALA A 431 22.02 5.50 10.67
N ARG A 432 22.43 6.61 11.31
CA ARG A 432 21.62 7.80 11.51
C ARG A 432 21.08 8.35 10.20
N GLY A 433 21.95 8.55 9.21
CA GLY A 433 21.56 9.09 7.90
C GLY A 433 20.48 8.25 7.21
N PHE A 434 20.58 6.91 7.28
CA PHE A 434 19.55 6.03 6.72
C PHE A 434 18.23 6.09 7.49
N LEU A 435 18.29 6.07 8.82
CA LEU A 435 17.09 6.07 9.67
C LEU A 435 16.34 7.41 9.63
N GLU A 436 17.05 8.53 9.64
CA GLU A 436 16.47 9.86 9.50
C GLU A 436 15.81 10.04 8.12
N ARG A 437 16.43 9.52 7.05
CA ARG A 437 15.82 9.50 5.72
C ARG A 437 14.58 8.61 5.68
N ALA A 438 14.61 7.43 6.32
CA ALA A 438 13.46 6.53 6.37
C ALA A 438 12.24 7.20 7.03
N VAL A 439 12.42 7.85 8.19
CA VAL A 439 11.32 8.56 8.88
C VAL A 439 10.91 9.85 8.16
N ALA A 440 11.81 10.48 7.39
CA ALA A 440 11.46 11.65 6.59
C ALA A 440 10.59 11.27 5.38
N ILE A 441 10.86 10.12 4.74
CA ILE A 441 10.06 9.60 3.62
C ILE A 441 8.73 9.04 4.13
N ASP A 442 8.76 8.25 5.21
CA ASP A 442 7.57 7.66 5.84
C ASP A 442 7.51 7.98 7.34
N PRO A 443 6.93 9.15 7.72
CA PRO A 443 6.78 9.55 9.11
C PRO A 443 5.84 8.66 9.93
N ASN A 444 5.09 7.76 9.28
CA ASN A 444 4.17 6.84 9.94
C ASN A 444 4.74 5.43 10.08
N SER A 445 6.00 5.20 9.66
CA SER A 445 6.66 3.93 9.91
C SER A 445 7.06 3.79 11.37
N ALA A 446 6.19 3.15 12.16
CA ALA A 446 6.46 2.81 13.56
C ALA A 446 7.83 2.12 13.71
N TRP A 447 8.13 1.20 12.79
CA TRP A 447 9.38 0.45 12.82
C TRP A 447 10.62 1.32 12.58
N ALA A 448 10.59 2.26 11.63
CA ALA A 448 11.71 3.18 11.41
C ALA A 448 11.97 4.05 12.64
N TRP A 449 10.90 4.55 13.29
CA TRP A 449 11.00 5.27 14.57
C TRP A 449 11.60 4.40 15.67
N ALA A 450 11.19 3.13 15.79
CA ALA A 450 11.78 2.21 16.77
C ALA A 450 13.27 2.00 16.55
N ARG A 451 13.71 1.88 15.29
CA ARG A 451 15.13 1.71 14.93
C ARG A 451 15.95 2.97 15.18
N LEU A 452 15.41 4.15 14.89
CA LEU A 452 16.04 5.43 15.26
C LEU A 452 16.16 5.57 16.78
N GLY A 453 15.13 5.14 17.53
CA GLY A 453 15.15 5.07 18.98
C GLY A 453 16.24 4.15 19.54
N TRP A 454 16.43 2.96 18.96
CA TRP A 454 17.53 2.06 19.29
C TRP A 454 18.91 2.69 19.06
N LEU A 455 19.09 3.35 17.92
CA LEU A 455 20.33 4.05 17.62
C LEU A 455 20.65 5.11 18.67
N GLU A 456 19.65 5.92 19.06
CA GLU A 456 19.81 6.94 20.10
C GLU A 456 20.10 6.33 21.48
N ALA A 457 19.46 5.19 21.80
CA ALA A 457 19.74 4.46 23.03
C ALA A 457 21.21 4.02 23.10
N TYR A 458 21.75 3.48 22.00
CA TYR A 458 23.16 3.10 21.93
C TYR A 458 24.12 4.29 21.91
N ALA A 459 23.70 5.43 21.36
CA ALA A 459 24.45 6.67 21.41
C ALA A 459 24.45 7.31 22.82
N GLY A 460 23.61 6.82 23.75
CA GLY A 460 23.46 7.37 25.10
C GLY A 460 22.52 8.58 25.17
N ASN A 461 21.77 8.87 24.11
CA ASN A 461 20.82 9.98 24.03
C ASN A 461 19.43 9.55 24.52
N ALA A 462 19.32 9.24 25.82
CA ALA A 462 18.12 8.61 26.39
C ALA A 462 16.82 9.40 26.13
N GLU A 463 16.84 10.73 26.19
CA GLU A 463 15.65 11.56 25.93
C GLU A 463 15.18 11.47 24.47
N LYS A 464 16.11 11.50 23.51
CA LYS A 464 15.77 11.34 22.09
C LYS A 464 15.28 9.93 21.80
N ALA A 465 15.93 8.93 22.39
CA ALA A 465 15.51 7.53 22.30
C ALA A 465 14.07 7.38 22.80
N GLU A 466 13.75 7.87 23.99
CA GLU A 466 12.39 7.83 24.56
C GLU A 466 11.37 8.53 23.65
N THR A 467 11.71 9.70 23.11
CA THR A 467 10.86 10.43 22.17
C THR A 467 10.51 9.57 20.94
N HIS A 468 11.51 9.00 20.26
CA HIS A 468 11.30 8.20 19.06
C HIS A 468 10.58 6.87 19.34
N LEU A 469 10.93 6.20 20.43
CA LEU A 469 10.34 4.92 20.82
C LEU A 469 8.87 5.08 21.21
N ARG A 470 8.51 6.16 21.92
CA ARG A 470 7.10 6.47 22.22
C ARG A 470 6.30 6.75 20.96
N ARG A 471 6.87 7.51 20.01
CA ARG A 471 6.23 7.74 18.70
C ARG A 471 5.95 6.42 17.97
N SER A 472 6.89 5.47 18.00
CA SER A 472 6.65 4.12 17.45
C SER A 472 5.46 3.42 18.11
N LEU A 473 5.37 3.44 19.45
CA LEU A 473 4.29 2.80 20.19
C LEU A 473 2.94 3.48 19.96
N GLU A 474 2.94 4.80 19.77
CA GLU A 474 1.72 5.58 19.45
C GLU A 474 1.19 5.26 18.04
N LEU A 475 2.10 5.09 17.07
CA LEU A 475 1.75 4.74 15.69
C LEU A 475 1.23 3.31 15.54
N SER A 476 1.81 2.35 16.30
CA SER A 476 1.41 0.95 16.24
C SER A 476 1.37 0.31 17.64
N PRO A 477 0.32 0.58 18.44
CA PRO A 477 0.25 0.15 19.84
C PRO A 477 0.08 -1.36 20.03
N LEU A 478 -0.39 -2.07 18.99
CA LEU A 478 -0.67 -3.51 19.03
C LEU A 478 0.32 -4.33 18.19
N ASP A 479 1.46 -3.74 17.80
CA ASP A 479 2.47 -4.47 17.04
C ASP A 479 3.04 -5.64 17.86
N PRO A 480 3.03 -6.88 17.35
CA PRO A 480 3.68 -8.01 18.02
C PRO A 480 5.18 -7.84 18.26
N LEU A 481 5.84 -6.89 17.59
CA LEU A 481 7.26 -6.56 17.77
C LEU A 481 7.49 -5.48 18.85
N ASN A 482 6.45 -4.98 19.53
CA ASN A 482 6.58 -3.93 20.54
C ASN A 482 7.46 -4.33 21.73
N PHE A 483 7.61 -5.63 22.02
CA PHE A 483 8.59 -6.12 23.00
C PHE A 483 10.01 -5.57 22.74
N ASN A 484 10.39 -5.41 21.47
CA ASN A 484 11.68 -4.88 21.08
C ASN A 484 11.80 -3.38 21.42
N THR A 485 10.71 -2.62 21.22
CA THR A 485 10.61 -1.18 21.54
C THR A 485 10.66 -0.95 23.05
N TYR A 486 9.98 -1.78 23.84
CA TYR A 486 10.12 -1.76 25.30
C TYR A 486 11.55 -2.11 25.75
N GLY A 487 12.17 -3.12 25.14
CA GLY A 487 13.58 -3.43 25.39
C GLY A 487 14.51 -2.23 25.11
N ALA A 488 14.21 -1.44 24.08
CA ALA A 488 14.96 -0.24 23.75
C ALA A 488 14.79 0.88 24.80
N LEU A 489 13.57 1.09 25.31
CA LEU A 489 13.29 2.04 26.38
C LEU A 489 14.06 1.66 27.66
N GLY A 490 14.08 0.37 28.00
CA GLY A 490 14.88 -0.16 29.10
C GLY A 490 16.37 0.08 28.87
N ALA A 491 16.87 -0.22 27.67
CA ALA A 491 18.27 0.01 27.32
C ALA A 491 18.67 1.49 27.39
N ALA A 492 17.82 2.41 26.89
CA ALA A 492 18.06 3.84 26.94
C ALA A 492 18.23 4.36 28.38
N ARG A 493 17.39 3.89 29.32
CA ARG A 493 17.51 4.22 30.74
C ARG A 493 18.74 3.59 31.40
N ALA A 494 19.01 2.32 31.10
CA ALA A 494 20.21 1.63 31.59
C ALA A 494 21.50 2.34 31.17
N GLN A 495 21.53 2.93 29.96
CA GLN A 495 22.69 3.67 29.44
C GLN A 495 23.04 4.94 30.20
N ILE A 496 22.08 5.53 30.92
CA ILE A 496 22.28 6.70 31.79
C ILE A 496 22.35 6.31 33.27
N GLY A 497 22.41 5.02 33.59
CA GLY A 497 22.49 4.51 34.97
C GLY A 497 21.15 4.48 35.72
N ASP A 498 20.02 4.79 35.06
CA ASP A 498 18.68 4.65 35.65
C ASP A 498 18.22 3.19 35.59
N TYR A 499 18.89 2.34 36.37
CA TYR A 499 18.62 0.90 36.41
C TYR A 499 17.22 0.59 36.93
N LYS A 500 16.75 1.31 37.95
CA LYS A 500 15.41 1.13 38.53
C LYS A 500 14.31 1.51 37.53
N GLY A 501 14.45 2.63 36.83
CA GLY A 501 13.50 3.04 35.80
C GLY A 501 13.53 2.16 34.55
N ALA A 502 14.62 1.41 34.31
CA ALA A 502 14.73 0.48 33.20
C ALA A 502 13.94 -0.83 33.42
N LEU A 503 13.82 -1.32 34.66
CA LEU A 503 13.24 -2.63 34.98
C LEU A 503 11.82 -2.83 34.44
N PRO A 504 10.85 -1.90 34.62
CA PRO A 504 9.48 -2.11 34.13
C PRO A 504 9.39 -2.33 32.62
N HIS A 505 10.31 -1.72 31.85
CA HIS A 505 10.35 -1.87 30.40
C HIS A 505 10.87 -3.24 29.98
N PHE A 506 11.92 -3.74 30.65
CA PHE A 506 12.43 -5.10 30.41
C PHE A 506 11.44 -6.17 30.83
N GLU A 507 10.76 -5.99 31.97
CA GLU A 507 9.71 -6.89 32.43
C GLU A 507 8.53 -6.92 31.45
N ARG A 508 8.10 -5.76 30.96
CA ARG A 508 7.08 -5.68 29.92
C ARG A 508 7.50 -6.41 28.65
N ALA A 509 8.71 -6.15 28.16
CA ALA A 509 9.25 -6.80 26.97
C ALA A 509 9.31 -8.33 27.11
N LEU A 510 9.79 -8.84 28.25
CA LEU A 510 9.87 -10.28 28.51
C LEU A 510 8.51 -10.92 28.77
N SER A 511 7.52 -10.18 29.28
CA SER A 511 6.15 -10.67 29.39
C SER A 511 5.51 -10.89 28.01
N GLU A 512 5.86 -10.08 27.02
CA GLU A 512 5.39 -10.21 25.64
C GLU A 512 6.20 -11.25 24.86
N ARG A 513 7.52 -11.36 25.12
CA ARG A 513 8.42 -12.31 24.47
C ARG A 513 9.43 -12.92 25.46
N PRO A 514 9.07 -14.00 26.17
CA PRO A 514 9.98 -14.65 27.11
C PRO A 514 11.26 -15.22 26.45
N GLY A 515 11.15 -15.65 25.18
CA GLY A 515 12.26 -16.21 24.40
C GLY A 515 13.30 -15.20 23.91
N ALA A 516 13.14 -13.90 24.19
CA ALA A 516 14.11 -12.87 23.79
C ALA A 516 15.33 -12.86 24.72
N ILE A 517 16.18 -13.89 24.61
CA ILE A 517 17.33 -14.15 25.51
C ILE A 517 18.29 -12.97 25.65
N TRP A 518 18.45 -12.19 24.58
CA TRP A 518 19.32 -11.02 24.59
C TRP A 518 18.88 -9.92 25.57
N LEU A 519 17.58 -9.83 25.92
CA LEU A 519 17.08 -8.88 26.93
C LEU A 519 17.57 -9.24 28.33
N TRP A 520 17.74 -10.54 28.63
CA TRP A 520 18.21 -11.01 29.93
C TRP A 520 19.62 -10.51 30.26
N ARG A 521 20.46 -10.29 29.23
CA ARG A 521 21.83 -9.78 29.38
C ARG A 521 21.86 -8.40 30.02
N ILE A 522 20.94 -7.51 29.59
CA ILE A 522 20.83 -6.16 30.16
C ILE A 522 19.99 -6.18 31.44
N LEU A 523 18.97 -7.03 31.53
CA LEU A 523 18.16 -7.17 32.75
C LEU A 523 19.00 -7.59 33.96
N CYS A 524 19.95 -8.52 33.80
CA CYS A 524 20.87 -8.91 34.88
C CYS A 524 21.63 -7.69 35.43
N VAL A 525 22.15 -6.85 34.53
CA VAL A 525 22.84 -5.61 34.88
C VAL A 525 21.91 -4.64 35.61
N CYS A 526 20.70 -4.42 35.09
CA CYS A 526 19.73 -3.51 35.69
C CYS A 526 19.27 -3.98 37.07
N LEU A 527 19.00 -5.28 37.26
CA LEU A 527 18.61 -5.83 38.56
C LEU A 527 19.75 -5.65 39.58
N MET A 528 20.98 -5.93 39.18
CA MET A 528 22.15 -5.76 40.05
C MET A 528 22.37 -4.27 40.39
N GLY A 529 22.29 -3.38 39.40
CA GLY A 529 22.44 -1.93 39.55
C GLY A 529 21.31 -1.29 40.36
N ALA A 530 20.11 -1.86 40.33
CA ALA A 530 18.98 -1.45 41.15
C ALA A 530 19.07 -1.92 42.62
N GLY A 531 20.01 -2.83 42.92
CA GLY A 531 20.18 -3.44 44.24
C GLY A 531 19.31 -4.69 44.47
N GLU A 532 18.66 -5.23 43.43
CA GLU A 532 17.79 -6.40 43.49
C GLU A 532 18.57 -7.71 43.30
N GLU A 533 19.58 -7.92 44.15
CA GLU A 533 20.60 -8.96 43.98
C GLU A 533 20.03 -10.39 43.87
N ALA A 534 19.01 -10.72 44.66
CA ALA A 534 18.40 -12.06 44.62
C ALA A 534 17.78 -12.37 43.24
N ARG A 535 17.03 -11.40 42.69
CA ARG A 535 16.44 -11.49 41.34
C ARG A 535 17.51 -11.45 40.26
N ALA A 536 18.55 -10.64 40.45
CA ALA A 536 19.67 -10.58 39.51
C ALA A 536 20.40 -11.92 39.39
N ARG A 537 20.63 -12.62 40.51
CA ARG A 537 21.22 -13.96 40.52
C ARG A 537 20.32 -15.01 39.87
N GLU A 538 19.00 -14.91 40.05
CA GLU A 538 18.04 -15.77 39.36
C GLU A 538 18.06 -15.55 37.84
N ALA A 539 18.00 -14.29 37.40
CA ALA A 539 18.13 -13.92 35.99
C ALA A 539 19.45 -14.40 35.38
N ALA A 540 20.56 -14.28 36.12
CA ALA A 540 21.88 -14.74 35.68
C ALA A 540 21.94 -16.28 35.54
N ARG A 541 21.32 -17.03 36.46
CA ARG A 541 21.19 -18.49 36.31
C ARG A 541 20.41 -18.85 35.05
N HIS A 542 19.26 -18.22 34.82
CA HIS A 542 18.47 -18.45 33.62
C HIS A 542 19.25 -18.13 32.33
N LEU A 543 19.97 -17.00 32.31
CA LEU A 543 20.85 -16.64 31.18
C LEU A 543 21.91 -17.72 30.91
N MET A 544 22.55 -18.26 31.95
CA MET A 544 23.58 -19.30 31.80
C MET A 544 22.99 -20.67 31.43
N GLU A 545 21.77 -20.99 31.86
CA GLU A 545 21.05 -22.20 31.45
C GLU A 545 20.75 -22.18 29.95
N VAL A 546 20.29 -21.03 29.44
CA VAL A 546 19.93 -20.89 28.01
C VAL A 546 21.14 -20.59 27.13
N GLN A 547 22.16 -19.90 27.65
CA GLN A 547 23.38 -19.57 26.93
C GLN A 547 24.63 -19.94 27.75
N PRO A 548 25.00 -21.24 27.81
CA PRO A 548 26.13 -21.72 28.62
C PRO A 548 27.49 -21.12 28.24
N ASN A 549 27.63 -20.69 26.99
CA ASN A 549 28.86 -20.10 26.44
C ASN A 549 28.92 -18.57 26.62
N PHE A 550 28.01 -17.97 27.41
CA PHE A 550 28.02 -16.54 27.69
C PHE A 550 29.27 -16.15 28.48
N THR A 551 29.95 -15.08 28.04
CA THR A 551 31.07 -14.46 28.74
C THR A 551 30.94 -12.94 28.69
N ILE A 552 31.45 -12.27 29.73
CA ILE A 552 31.45 -10.81 29.83
C ILE A 552 32.19 -10.20 28.63
N ARG A 553 33.37 -10.74 28.28
CA ARG A 553 34.16 -10.28 27.14
C ARG A 553 33.38 -10.32 25.83
N ARG A 554 32.83 -11.48 25.45
CA ARG A 554 32.06 -11.63 24.18
C ARG A 554 30.85 -10.72 24.16
N TYR A 555 30.16 -10.55 25.29
CA TYR A 555 29.03 -9.65 25.41
C TYR A 555 29.43 -8.19 25.15
N LEU A 556 30.49 -7.71 25.80
CA LEU A 556 30.93 -6.31 25.67
C LEU A 556 31.56 -5.99 24.31
N GLU A 557 32.17 -6.97 23.65
CA GLU A 557 32.65 -6.86 22.27
C GLU A 557 31.49 -6.72 21.27
N ALA A 558 30.37 -7.43 21.51
CA ALA A 558 29.21 -7.48 20.62
C ALA A 558 28.21 -6.32 20.80
N VAL A 559 28.11 -5.75 22.01
CA VAL A 559 27.10 -4.72 22.33
C VAL A 559 27.52 -3.33 21.87
N ALA A 560 26.61 -2.57 21.28
CA ALA A 560 26.79 -1.14 21.03
C ALA A 560 26.58 -0.30 22.31
N GLY A 561 27.38 0.74 22.51
CA GLY A 561 27.23 1.63 23.66
C GLY A 561 28.51 2.35 24.08
N ARG A 562 28.36 3.31 25.00
CA ARG A 562 29.47 4.13 25.53
C ARG A 562 30.49 3.29 26.29
N LYS A 563 31.76 3.68 26.26
CA LYS A 563 32.85 2.94 26.92
C LYS A 563 32.66 2.87 28.44
N GLU A 564 32.18 3.96 29.02
CA GLU A 564 31.90 4.09 30.45
C GLU A 564 30.81 3.10 30.88
N MET A 565 29.71 3.06 30.12
CA MET A 565 28.63 2.09 30.34
C MET A 565 29.15 0.65 30.24
N LYS A 566 29.96 0.32 29.22
CA LYS A 566 30.53 -1.03 29.09
C LYS A 566 31.37 -1.41 30.30
N ALA A 567 32.14 -0.47 30.86
CA ALA A 567 32.95 -0.71 32.06
C ALA A 567 32.07 -0.96 33.30
N GLU A 568 31.00 -0.18 33.48
CA GLU A 568 30.02 -0.37 34.56
C GLU A 568 29.28 -1.72 34.43
N PHE A 569 28.85 -2.05 33.22
CA PHE A 569 28.18 -3.32 32.93
C PHE A 569 29.11 -4.49 33.24
N ALA A 570 30.39 -4.40 32.87
CA ALA A 570 31.39 -5.41 33.20
C ALA A 570 31.49 -5.62 34.72
N ASP A 571 31.55 -4.55 35.51
CA ASP A 571 31.65 -4.64 36.97
C ASP A 571 30.40 -5.30 37.59
N LEU A 572 29.21 -4.88 37.16
CA LEU A 572 27.95 -5.45 37.64
C LEU A 572 27.83 -6.95 37.30
N LEU A 573 28.22 -7.36 36.10
CA LEU A 573 28.22 -8.77 35.69
C LEU A 573 29.25 -9.60 36.45
N ARG A 574 30.45 -9.04 36.74
CA ARG A 574 31.45 -9.70 37.61
C ARG A 574 30.93 -9.95 39.00
N ARG A 575 30.25 -8.96 39.59
CA ARG A 575 29.65 -9.08 40.93
C ARG A 575 28.55 -10.15 40.98
N LEU A 576 27.89 -10.44 39.86
CA LEU A 576 26.96 -11.57 39.72
C LEU A 576 27.65 -12.94 39.58
N GLY A 577 28.97 -12.96 39.34
CA GLY A 577 29.76 -14.18 39.18
C GLY A 577 29.68 -14.79 37.77
N LEU A 578 29.35 -13.99 36.75
CA LEU A 578 29.33 -14.45 35.36
C LEU A 578 30.76 -14.62 34.81
N PRO A 579 31.00 -15.57 33.88
CA PRO A 579 32.34 -15.86 33.36
C PRO A 579 32.96 -14.67 32.59
N GLU A 580 34.24 -14.38 32.81
CA GLU A 580 34.94 -13.27 32.13
C GLU A 580 35.20 -13.55 30.65
N GLY A 581 35.69 -14.76 30.32
CA GLY A 581 35.93 -15.23 28.94
C GLY A 581 37.32 -14.93 28.39
#